data_AF-A0A2S5CG74-F1
#
_entry.id   AF-A0A2S5CG74-F1
#
_cell.length_a   1.000
_cell.length_b   1.000
_cell.length_c   1.000
_cell.angle_alpha   90.00
_cell.angle_beta   90.00
_cell.angle_gamma   90.00
#
_symmetry.space_group_name_H-M   'P 1'
#
loop_
_entity.id
_entity.type
_entity.pdbx_description
1 polymer ?
#
loop_
_entity_poly.entity_id
_entity_poly.type
_entity_poly.pdbx_seq_one_letter_code
_entity_poly.pdbx_strand_id
1 'polypeptide(L)'
;MSTYSQVWAFDCTKAFLPVDFVICSSPQVMQANEIHEKAWFATRARLDIAQKKALLDDQRKWLKHYPPQCGIPAKGKLLVTISHDFQQCVIAELSSRTEFLQNYPYSSDSSIQSIQPIDKLENTELKERVTTEDPVVIDDLFYLPNEDKPFTGRYETYYPNGNKKGVAHIKEGKFDGLMTLWDENGQNKTEKNIKNGIEMPVVDEGKENGNTNASASTAYSSDLSVKQKKELTVFFGRAAGKQAKVEDIVNVMPQNKIQEMVQSGLNLNGFLCAKIVHILPLELSGKYEVACIAYGGGEAQKTYIVDALNGTAFEP
;
A
#
# COMPACT_ATOMS: atom_id res chain seq x y z
N MET A 1 -3.11 0.92 -35.69
CA MET A 1 -3.88 0.33 -34.58
C MET A 1 -2.90 -0.10 -33.50
N SER A 2 -2.78 0.66 -32.42
CA SER A 2 -2.17 0.17 -31.18
C SER A 2 -2.90 0.90 -30.06
N THR A 3 -3.94 0.24 -29.56
CA THR A 3 -4.79 0.74 -28.50
C THR A 3 -4.05 0.60 -27.17
N TYR A 4 -3.94 1.71 -26.45
CA TYR A 4 -3.67 1.75 -25.02
C TYR A 4 -4.50 0.68 -24.29
N SER A 5 -3.89 -0.44 -23.89
CA SER A 5 -4.51 -1.35 -22.92
C SER A 5 -4.26 -0.78 -21.53
N GLN A 6 -5.31 -0.21 -20.96
CA GLN A 6 -5.30 0.32 -19.60
C GLN A 6 -5.22 -0.82 -18.57
N VAL A 7 -4.19 -0.71 -17.72
CA VAL A 7 -3.99 -1.04 -16.29
C VAL A 7 -5.17 -1.61 -15.44
N TRP A 8 -5.95 -2.57 -15.94
CA TRP A 8 -7.11 -3.14 -15.21
C TRP A 8 -7.12 -4.68 -15.27
N ALA A 9 -5.97 -5.29 -15.52
CA ALA A 9 -5.85 -6.74 -15.61
C ALA A 9 -5.39 -7.31 -14.25
N PHE A 10 -6.10 -8.33 -13.77
CA PHE A 10 -5.71 -9.09 -12.59
C PHE A 10 -4.31 -9.71 -12.77
N ASP A 11 -3.41 -9.43 -11.83
CA ASP A 11 -2.03 -9.88 -11.88
C ASP A 11 -1.92 -11.33 -11.39
N CYS A 12 -1.96 -12.27 -12.33
CA CYS A 12 -1.89 -13.70 -12.04
C CYS A 12 -0.59 -14.15 -11.35
N THR A 13 0.45 -13.31 -11.32
CA THR A 13 1.67 -13.62 -10.55
C THR A 13 1.50 -13.44 -9.05
N LYS A 14 0.40 -12.79 -8.63
CA LYS A 14 0.04 -12.55 -7.22
C LYS A 14 -1.16 -13.38 -6.75
N ALA A 15 -1.63 -14.33 -7.55
CA ALA A 15 -2.72 -15.23 -7.18
C ALA A 15 -2.39 -15.96 -5.87
N PHE A 16 -3.31 -15.91 -4.89
CA PHE A 16 -3.07 -16.45 -3.57
C PHE A 16 -4.22 -17.35 -3.08
N LEU A 17 -5.47 -16.97 -3.36
CA LEU A 17 -6.64 -17.77 -3.02
C LEU A 17 -6.88 -18.85 -4.07
N PRO A 18 -7.49 -20.00 -3.70
CA PRO A 18 -7.85 -21.05 -4.66
C PRO A 18 -8.64 -20.54 -5.87
N VAL A 19 -9.51 -19.55 -5.69
CA VAL A 19 -10.28 -18.94 -6.77
C VAL A 19 -9.43 -18.06 -7.69
N ASP A 20 -8.37 -17.42 -7.19
CA ASP A 20 -7.45 -16.61 -8.00
C ASP A 20 -6.74 -17.50 -9.04
N PHE A 21 -6.39 -18.73 -8.66
CA PHE A 21 -5.81 -19.70 -9.60
C PHE A 21 -6.83 -20.14 -10.65
N VAL A 22 -8.11 -20.26 -10.30
CA VAL A 22 -9.18 -20.53 -11.29
C VAL A 22 -9.34 -19.35 -12.24
N ILE A 23 -9.33 -18.11 -11.74
CA ILE A 23 -9.36 -16.89 -12.56
C ILE A 23 -8.20 -16.88 -13.56
N CYS A 24 -7.01 -17.26 -13.11
CA CYS A 24 -5.79 -17.27 -13.93
C CYS A 24 -5.62 -18.51 -14.81
N SER A 25 -6.56 -19.46 -14.77
CA SER A 25 -6.41 -20.75 -15.48
C SER A 25 -6.80 -20.69 -16.96
N SER A 26 -7.52 -19.66 -17.39
CA SER A 26 -8.05 -19.55 -18.75
C SER A 26 -8.28 -18.08 -19.16
N PRO A 27 -8.00 -17.71 -20.43
CA PRO A 27 -8.30 -16.37 -20.94
C PRO A 27 -9.77 -15.95 -20.78
N GLN A 28 -10.70 -16.90 -20.88
CA GLN A 28 -12.14 -16.65 -20.74
C GLN A 28 -12.50 -16.23 -19.30
N VAL A 29 -11.92 -16.89 -18.29
CA VAL A 29 -12.16 -16.53 -16.89
C VAL A 29 -11.49 -15.19 -16.55
N MET A 30 -10.28 -14.95 -17.05
CA MET A 30 -9.59 -13.65 -16.90
C MET A 30 -10.40 -12.50 -17.51
N GLN A 31 -10.96 -12.70 -18.70
CA GLN A 31 -11.82 -11.72 -19.37
C GLN A 31 -13.09 -11.44 -18.56
N ALA A 32 -13.74 -12.47 -18.02
CA ALA A 32 -14.89 -12.30 -17.14
C ALA A 32 -14.54 -11.49 -15.87
N ASN A 33 -13.36 -11.74 -15.28
CA ASN A 33 -12.89 -10.98 -14.11
C ASN A 33 -12.59 -9.52 -14.45
N GLU A 34 -11.95 -9.24 -15.58
CA GLU A 34 -11.68 -7.87 -16.04
C GLU A 34 -12.98 -7.08 -16.26
N ILE A 35 -13.99 -7.71 -16.87
CA ILE A 35 -15.31 -7.09 -17.08
C ILE A 35 -15.98 -6.77 -15.72
N HIS A 36 -15.93 -7.71 -14.78
CA HIS A 36 -16.44 -7.51 -13.43
C HIS A 36 -15.72 -6.36 -12.70
N GLU A 37 -14.38 -6.30 -12.75
CA GLU A 37 -13.60 -5.22 -12.14
C GLU A 37 -13.96 -3.85 -12.75
N LYS A 38 -14.11 -3.77 -14.08
CA LYS A 38 -14.58 -2.54 -14.74
C LYS A 38 -15.96 -2.11 -14.24
N ALA A 39 -16.90 -3.05 -14.14
CA ALA A 39 -18.24 -2.78 -13.61
C ALA A 39 -18.20 -2.32 -12.15
N TRP A 40 -17.32 -2.89 -11.32
CA TRP A 40 -17.12 -2.49 -9.93
C TRP A 40 -16.69 -1.02 -9.81
N PHE A 41 -15.64 -0.62 -10.52
CA PHE A 41 -15.15 0.76 -10.46
C PHE A 41 -16.15 1.75 -11.08
N ALA A 42 -16.76 1.41 -12.22
CA ALA A 42 -17.78 2.26 -12.85
C ALA A 42 -18.99 2.47 -11.94
N THR A 43 -19.43 1.41 -11.23
CA THR A 43 -20.52 1.50 -10.26
C THR A 43 -20.12 2.40 -9.10
N ARG A 44 -18.95 2.20 -8.49
CA ARG A 44 -18.50 3.05 -7.40
C ARG A 44 -18.33 4.51 -7.79
N ALA A 45 -17.95 4.81 -9.03
CA ALA A 45 -17.76 6.18 -9.48
C ALA A 45 -19.04 7.04 -9.43
N ARG A 46 -20.22 6.43 -9.55
CA ARG A 46 -21.52 7.12 -9.55
C ARG A 46 -22.25 7.11 -8.20
N LEU A 47 -21.65 6.56 -7.14
CA LEU A 47 -22.28 6.42 -5.82
C LEU A 47 -21.79 7.48 -4.83
N ASP A 48 -22.67 7.89 -3.93
CA ASP A 48 -22.30 8.67 -2.76
C ASP A 48 -21.51 7.83 -1.72
N ILE A 49 -21.02 8.48 -0.66
CA ILE A 49 -20.18 7.84 0.36
C ILE A 49 -20.91 6.69 1.09
N ALA A 50 -22.19 6.88 1.42
CA ALA A 50 -22.99 5.89 2.13
C ALA A 50 -23.26 4.67 1.25
N GLN A 51 -23.61 4.91 -0.02
CA GLN A 51 -23.83 3.88 -1.03
C GLN A 51 -22.54 3.11 -1.35
N LYS A 52 -21.38 3.80 -1.46
CA LYS A 52 -20.07 3.16 -1.63
C LYS A 52 -19.75 2.22 -0.47
N LYS A 53 -20.04 2.62 0.78
CA LYS A 53 -19.83 1.78 1.97
C LYS A 53 -20.74 0.54 1.94
N ALA A 54 -22.03 0.72 1.66
CA ALA A 54 -22.99 -0.38 1.56
C ALA A 54 -22.61 -1.39 0.46
N LEU A 55 -22.21 -0.89 -0.71
CA LEU A 55 -21.77 -1.73 -1.83
C LEU A 55 -20.50 -2.53 -1.48
N LEU A 56 -19.56 -1.94 -0.72
CA LEU A 56 -18.35 -2.62 -0.27
C LEU A 56 -18.63 -3.75 0.71
N ASP A 57 -19.53 -3.52 1.67
CA ASP A 57 -19.93 -4.55 2.63
C ASP A 57 -20.65 -5.71 1.95
N ASP A 58 -21.50 -5.41 0.95
CA ASP A 58 -22.12 -6.41 0.09
C ASP A 58 -21.10 -7.19 -0.76
N GLN A 59 -20.16 -6.49 -1.40
CA GLN A 59 -19.09 -7.12 -2.20
C GLN A 59 -18.23 -8.07 -1.37
N ARG A 60 -17.87 -7.70 -0.13
CA ARG A 60 -17.11 -8.56 0.79
C ARG A 60 -17.89 -9.80 1.18
N LYS A 61 -19.22 -9.71 1.30
CA LYS A 61 -20.07 -10.89 1.55
C LYS A 61 -20.07 -11.78 0.32
N TRP A 62 -20.30 -11.23 -0.88
CA TRP A 62 -20.31 -12.00 -2.12
C TRP A 62 -18.98 -12.75 -2.36
N LEU A 63 -17.83 -12.06 -2.22
CA LEU A 63 -16.48 -12.65 -2.38
C LEU A 63 -16.20 -13.83 -1.44
N LYS A 64 -16.85 -13.90 -0.28
CA LYS A 64 -16.71 -15.02 0.66
C LYS A 64 -17.59 -16.23 0.30
N HIS A 65 -18.69 -16.01 -0.43
CA HIS A 65 -19.72 -17.03 -0.66
C HIS A 65 -19.62 -17.69 -2.03
N TYR A 66 -19.33 -16.94 -3.10
CA TYR A 66 -19.38 -17.49 -4.45
C TYR A 66 -18.32 -18.58 -4.72
N PRO A 67 -17.06 -18.52 -4.20
CA PRO A 67 -16.10 -19.57 -4.52
C PRO A 67 -16.52 -20.94 -3.93
N PRO A 68 -16.94 -21.04 -2.65
CA PRO A 68 -17.51 -22.28 -2.12
C PRO A 68 -18.74 -22.79 -2.87
N GLN A 69 -19.57 -21.90 -3.43
CA GLN A 69 -20.72 -22.31 -4.28
C GLN A 69 -20.25 -23.00 -5.56
N CYS A 70 -19.12 -22.60 -6.10
CA CYS A 70 -18.44 -23.29 -7.21
C CYS A 70 -17.65 -24.53 -6.80
N GLY A 71 -17.74 -24.97 -5.54
CA GLY A 71 -16.94 -26.07 -5.00
C GLY A 71 -15.47 -25.73 -4.78
N ILE A 72 -15.12 -24.43 -4.82
CA ILE A 72 -13.76 -23.93 -4.64
C ILE A 72 -13.58 -23.52 -3.16
N PRO A 73 -12.59 -24.05 -2.43
CA PRO A 73 -12.38 -23.68 -1.04
C PRO A 73 -12.09 -22.18 -0.88
N ALA A 74 -12.73 -21.53 0.10
CA ALA A 74 -12.48 -20.12 0.41
C ALA A 74 -11.05 -19.86 0.93
N LYS A 75 -10.42 -20.88 1.54
CA LYS A 75 -9.05 -20.89 2.06
C LYS A 75 -8.50 -22.31 1.97
N GLY A 76 -7.17 -22.46 1.94
CA GLY A 76 -6.52 -23.76 2.07
C GLY A 76 -5.65 -24.16 0.88
N LYS A 77 -5.31 -25.45 0.78
CA LYS A 77 -4.40 -26.00 -0.23
C LYS A 77 -4.88 -25.68 -1.64
N LEU A 78 -3.92 -25.35 -2.51
CA LEU A 78 -4.14 -25.19 -3.96
C LEU A 78 -4.91 -26.38 -4.52
N LEU A 79 -5.83 -26.08 -5.45
CA LEU A 79 -6.47 -27.11 -6.27
C LEU A 79 -5.39 -27.83 -7.09
N VAL A 80 -5.29 -29.15 -6.93
CA VAL A 80 -4.30 -29.98 -7.66
C VAL A 80 -4.60 -29.98 -9.16
N THR A 81 -5.87 -29.85 -9.53
CA THR A 81 -6.36 -29.72 -10.90
C THR A 81 -7.51 -28.72 -10.94
N ILE A 82 -7.48 -27.80 -11.91
CA ILE A 82 -8.57 -26.86 -12.16
C ILE A 82 -9.47 -27.47 -13.24
N SER A 83 -10.71 -27.80 -12.88
CA SER A 83 -11.67 -28.40 -13.81
C SER A 83 -12.34 -27.33 -14.67
N HIS A 84 -12.87 -27.74 -15.82
CA HIS A 84 -13.70 -26.88 -16.66
C HIS A 84 -14.95 -26.41 -15.92
N ASP A 85 -15.53 -27.25 -15.05
CA ASP A 85 -16.71 -26.90 -14.25
C ASP A 85 -16.43 -25.74 -13.28
N PHE A 86 -15.25 -25.68 -12.67
CA PHE A 86 -14.85 -24.54 -11.84
C PHE A 86 -14.72 -23.26 -12.67
N GLN A 87 -14.15 -23.35 -13.87
CA GLN A 87 -14.03 -22.20 -14.78
C GLN A 87 -15.41 -21.68 -15.18
N GLN A 88 -16.33 -22.56 -15.60
CA GLN A 88 -17.68 -22.19 -16.00
C GLN A 88 -18.48 -21.58 -14.84
N CYS A 89 -18.37 -22.15 -13.64
CA CYS A 89 -19.03 -21.58 -12.47
C CYS A 89 -18.50 -20.19 -12.11
N VAL A 90 -17.17 -20.00 -12.08
CA VAL A 90 -16.58 -18.69 -11.79
C VAL A 90 -16.96 -17.64 -12.84
N ILE A 91 -16.99 -18.02 -14.13
CA ILE A 91 -17.49 -17.14 -15.19
C ILE A 91 -18.95 -16.74 -14.93
N ALA A 92 -19.81 -17.71 -14.63
CA ALA A 92 -21.23 -17.45 -14.37
C ALA A 92 -21.44 -16.51 -13.17
N GLU A 93 -20.73 -16.73 -12.06
CA GLU A 93 -20.79 -15.90 -10.87
C GLU A 93 -20.28 -14.46 -11.14
N LEU A 94 -19.16 -14.32 -11.85
CA LEU A 94 -18.63 -13.01 -12.25
C LEU A 94 -19.59 -12.27 -13.18
N SER A 95 -20.21 -12.96 -14.13
CA SER A 95 -21.20 -12.38 -15.05
C SER A 95 -22.45 -11.93 -14.31
N SER A 96 -23.01 -12.76 -13.42
CA SER A 96 -24.18 -12.38 -12.60
C SER A 96 -23.87 -11.19 -11.69
N ARG A 97 -22.69 -11.18 -11.07
CA ARG A 97 -22.26 -10.05 -10.24
C ARG A 97 -22.04 -8.78 -11.04
N THR A 98 -21.51 -8.89 -12.26
CA THR A 98 -21.36 -7.77 -13.19
C THR A 98 -22.72 -7.13 -13.49
N GLU A 99 -23.74 -7.93 -13.80
CA GLU A 99 -25.09 -7.44 -14.06
C GLU A 99 -25.71 -6.75 -12.84
N PHE A 100 -25.50 -7.32 -11.64
CA PHE A 100 -25.89 -6.68 -10.38
C PHE A 100 -25.24 -5.30 -10.22
N LEU A 101 -23.94 -5.17 -10.48
CA LEU A 101 -23.20 -3.90 -10.36
C LEU A 101 -23.70 -2.86 -11.36
N GLN A 102 -23.90 -3.27 -12.62
CA GLN A 102 -24.43 -2.41 -13.68
C GLN A 102 -25.81 -1.85 -13.31
N ASN A 103 -26.64 -2.63 -12.62
CA ASN A 103 -27.98 -2.24 -12.19
C ASN A 103 -28.07 -1.76 -10.73
N TYR A 104 -26.93 -1.56 -10.05
CA TYR A 104 -26.93 -1.19 -8.63
C TYR A 104 -27.65 0.15 -8.40
N PRO A 105 -28.61 0.20 -7.46
CA PRO A 105 -29.43 1.38 -7.25
C PRO A 105 -28.57 2.54 -6.73
N TYR A 106 -28.69 3.70 -7.36
CA TYR A 106 -28.07 4.95 -6.92
C TYR A 106 -29.13 6.05 -6.87
N SER A 107 -29.06 6.91 -5.87
CA SER A 107 -29.89 8.11 -5.80
C SER A 107 -29.29 9.18 -6.72
N SER A 108 -30.01 9.54 -7.78
CA SER A 108 -29.68 10.69 -8.62
C SER A 108 -30.06 11.99 -7.92
N ASP A 109 -29.52 12.27 -6.73
CA ASP A 109 -29.65 13.62 -6.20
C ASP A 109 -28.62 14.51 -6.90
N SER A 110 -29.16 15.34 -7.78
CA SER A 110 -28.47 15.98 -8.88
C SER A 110 -28.10 17.39 -8.46
N SER A 111 -26.95 17.58 -7.83
CA SER A 111 -26.43 18.92 -7.56
C SER A 111 -24.90 19.02 -7.66
N ILE A 112 -24.32 18.53 -8.77
CA ILE A 112 -22.98 18.95 -9.19
C ILE A 112 -23.13 19.73 -10.50
N GLN A 113 -23.18 21.06 -10.37
CA GLN A 113 -23.13 21.97 -11.51
C GLN A 113 -21.73 21.95 -12.14
N SER A 114 -21.70 21.62 -13.44
CA SER A 114 -20.73 22.01 -14.49
C SER A 114 -19.32 22.44 -14.06
N ILE A 115 -18.32 21.59 -14.31
CA ILE A 115 -16.91 22.03 -14.41
C ILE A 115 -16.60 22.30 -15.90
N GLN A 116 -16.13 23.52 -16.18
CA GLN A 116 -15.74 23.99 -17.52
C GLN A 116 -14.38 23.41 -17.96
N PRO A 117 -14.07 23.37 -19.27
CA PRO A 117 -12.88 22.72 -19.80
C PRO A 117 -11.60 23.49 -19.44
N ILE A 118 -10.56 22.77 -19.02
CA ILE A 118 -9.23 23.34 -18.75
C ILE A 118 -8.45 23.35 -20.06
N ASP A 119 -8.31 24.53 -20.66
CA ASP A 119 -7.27 24.80 -21.66
C ASP A 119 -6.32 25.88 -21.17
N LYS A 120 -5.02 25.55 -21.30
CA LYS A 120 -3.81 26.40 -21.17
C LYS A 120 -3.51 27.02 -19.82
N LEU A 121 -2.38 26.58 -19.22
CA LEU A 121 -1.21 27.45 -19.02
C LEU A 121 0.04 26.64 -18.65
N GLU A 122 1.15 27.12 -19.17
CA GLU A 122 2.47 26.51 -19.27
C GLU A 122 3.28 26.52 -17.97
N ASN A 123 4.25 25.61 -17.94
CA ASN A 123 5.48 25.55 -17.15
C ASN A 123 5.71 26.70 -16.13
N THR A 124 5.29 26.46 -14.90
CA THR A 124 5.74 27.21 -13.71
C THR A 124 6.11 26.14 -12.67
N GLU A 125 7.22 26.31 -11.96
CA GLU A 125 7.62 25.44 -10.84
C GLU A 125 6.38 25.02 -10.04
N LEU A 126 6.13 23.71 -9.93
CA LEU A 126 4.96 23.15 -9.26
C LEU A 126 4.94 23.62 -7.81
N LYS A 127 4.27 24.76 -7.55
CA LYS A 127 3.97 25.23 -6.22
C LYS A 127 3.19 24.12 -5.54
N GLU A 128 3.76 23.62 -4.45
CA GLU A 128 3.14 22.62 -3.62
C GLU A 128 1.70 23.01 -3.29
N ARG A 129 0.77 22.07 -3.48
CA ARG A 129 -0.65 22.29 -3.22
C ARG A 129 -0.87 22.39 -1.71
N VAL A 130 -1.39 23.52 -1.22
CA VAL A 130 -1.66 23.75 0.21
C VAL A 130 -3.15 23.74 0.46
N THR A 131 -3.61 23.09 1.54
CA THR A 131 -5.01 23.09 1.95
C THR A 131 -5.17 23.28 3.46
N THR A 132 -6.28 23.88 3.84
CA THR A 132 -6.76 24.01 5.22
C THR A 132 -8.12 23.33 5.41
N GLU A 133 -8.66 22.73 4.35
CA GLU A 133 -9.92 22.00 4.40
C GLU A 133 -9.71 20.70 5.17
N ASP A 134 -10.64 20.38 6.06
CA ASP A 134 -10.55 19.16 6.87
C ASP A 134 -10.71 17.92 5.97
N PRO A 135 -9.67 17.08 5.87
CA PRO A 135 -9.69 15.95 4.97
C PRO A 135 -10.54 14.81 5.55
N VAL A 136 -11.22 14.09 4.65
CA VAL A 136 -11.93 12.86 5.00
C VAL A 136 -10.96 11.70 4.93
N VAL A 137 -10.92 10.88 5.98
CA VAL A 137 -10.11 9.64 6.00
C VAL A 137 -10.97 8.48 5.53
N ILE A 138 -10.56 7.82 4.44
CA ILE A 138 -11.20 6.63 3.89
C ILE A 138 -10.10 5.57 3.70
N ASP A 139 -10.24 4.42 4.35
CA ASP A 139 -9.26 3.32 4.31
C ASP A 139 -7.82 3.81 4.63
N ASP A 140 -7.67 4.61 5.69
CA ASP A 140 -6.41 5.24 6.14
C ASP A 140 -5.75 6.20 5.14
N LEU A 141 -6.50 6.65 4.13
CA LEU A 141 -6.05 7.64 3.15
C LEU A 141 -6.84 8.95 3.31
N PHE A 142 -6.13 10.08 3.29
CA PHE A 142 -6.66 11.42 3.30
C PHE A 142 -7.16 11.84 1.92
N TYR A 143 -8.39 12.34 1.86
CA TYR A 143 -9.01 12.95 0.68
C TYR A 143 -9.48 14.35 1.04
N LEU A 144 -9.38 15.29 0.10
CA LEU A 144 -10.10 16.55 0.25
C LEU A 144 -11.58 16.36 -0.05
N PRO A 145 -12.46 17.15 0.58
CA PRO A 145 -13.87 17.17 0.23
C PRO A 145 -14.04 17.34 -1.29
N ASN A 146 -14.86 16.47 -1.89
CA ASN A 146 -15.14 16.44 -3.33
C ASN A 146 -13.98 15.98 -4.25
N GLU A 147 -12.95 15.34 -3.70
CA GLU A 147 -11.88 14.74 -4.51
C GLU A 147 -11.91 13.21 -4.53
N ASP A 148 -11.73 12.66 -5.73
CA ASP A 148 -11.73 11.21 -5.97
C ASP A 148 -10.34 10.57 -5.86
N LYS A 149 -9.29 11.38 -5.66
CA LYS A 149 -7.90 10.91 -5.50
C LYS A 149 -7.39 11.21 -4.09
N PRO A 150 -6.55 10.33 -3.52
CA PRO A 150 -5.87 10.62 -2.27
C PRO A 150 -5.08 11.92 -2.38
N PHE A 151 -5.23 12.80 -1.40
CA PHE A 151 -4.64 14.13 -1.42
C PHE A 151 -3.11 14.04 -1.44
N THR A 152 -2.48 14.92 -2.22
CA THR A 152 -1.03 15.12 -2.22
C THR A 152 -0.76 16.62 -2.13
N GLY A 153 -0.06 17.02 -1.08
CA GLY A 153 0.21 18.42 -0.77
C GLY A 153 0.40 18.68 0.72
N ARG A 154 0.44 19.95 1.10
CA ARG A 154 0.64 20.42 2.46
C ARG A 154 -0.70 20.74 3.11
N TYR A 155 -0.94 20.18 4.28
CA TYR A 155 -2.13 20.42 5.08
C TYR A 155 -1.77 21.32 6.27
N GLU A 156 -2.51 22.43 6.44
CA GLU A 156 -2.34 23.36 7.55
C GLU A 156 -3.58 23.40 8.44
N THR A 157 -3.37 23.44 9.76
CA THR A 157 -4.43 23.58 10.76
C THR A 157 -4.20 24.81 11.62
N TYR A 158 -5.28 25.38 12.15
CA TYR A 158 -5.27 26.61 12.93
C TYR A 158 -6.09 26.47 14.22
N TYR A 159 -5.74 27.26 15.22
CA TYR A 159 -6.51 27.43 16.45
C TYR A 159 -7.70 28.38 16.21
N PRO A 160 -8.74 28.36 17.08
CA PRO A 160 -9.89 29.27 16.96
C PRO A 160 -9.53 30.76 16.99
N ASN A 161 -8.39 31.11 17.59
CA ASN A 161 -7.85 32.48 17.61
C ASN A 161 -7.12 32.87 16.30
N GLY A 162 -7.05 31.99 15.32
CA GLY A 162 -6.38 32.20 14.02
C GLY A 162 -4.88 31.88 14.01
N ASN A 163 -4.28 31.50 15.14
CA ASN A 163 -2.87 31.11 15.18
C ASN A 163 -2.67 29.74 14.53
N LYS A 164 -1.52 29.55 13.87
CA LYS A 164 -1.17 28.28 13.23
C LYS A 164 -1.00 27.18 14.29
N LYS A 165 -1.73 26.08 14.12
CA LYS A 165 -1.73 24.92 15.01
C LYS A 165 -0.80 23.82 14.51
N GLY A 166 -0.77 23.59 13.19
CA GLY A 166 0.05 22.54 12.63
C GLY A 166 0.23 22.60 11.12
N VAL A 167 1.30 22.00 10.64
CA VAL A 167 1.60 21.79 9.22
C VAL A 167 2.02 20.34 9.06
N ALA A 168 1.44 19.66 8.07
CA ALA A 168 1.81 18.29 7.73
C ALA A 168 1.90 18.13 6.20
N HIS A 169 2.81 17.28 5.76
CA HIS A 169 2.94 16.90 4.35
C HIS A 169 2.20 15.59 4.12
N ILE A 170 1.35 15.55 3.09
CA ILE A 170 0.55 14.38 2.72
C ILE A 170 0.92 14.00 1.29
N LYS A 171 1.19 12.71 1.07
CA LYS A 171 1.46 12.14 -0.24
C LYS A 171 0.58 10.91 -0.44
N GLU A 172 -0.18 10.90 -1.54
CA GLU A 172 -1.12 9.82 -1.87
C GLU A 172 -2.03 9.44 -0.69
N GLY A 173 -2.51 10.45 0.03
CA GLY A 173 -3.40 10.29 1.17
C GLY A 173 -2.73 9.84 2.47
N LYS A 174 -1.41 9.81 2.58
CA LYS A 174 -0.72 9.50 3.84
C LYS A 174 0.21 10.61 4.26
N PHE A 175 0.36 10.81 5.57
CA PHE A 175 1.42 11.71 6.06
C PHE A 175 2.79 11.20 5.60
N ASP A 176 3.53 12.06 4.90
CA ASP A 176 4.82 11.75 4.30
C ASP A 176 5.67 13.03 4.28
N GLY A 177 6.54 13.17 5.29
CA GLY A 177 7.41 14.32 5.50
C GLY A 177 7.35 14.88 6.93
N LEU A 178 7.85 16.10 7.08
CA LEU A 178 7.87 16.80 8.36
C LEU A 178 6.46 17.23 8.77
N MET A 179 6.08 16.88 10.00
CA MET A 179 4.93 17.42 10.69
C MET A 179 5.39 18.35 11.80
N THR A 180 4.87 19.57 11.80
CA THR A 180 5.15 20.57 12.85
C THR A 180 3.84 20.91 13.54
N LEU A 181 3.84 20.90 14.87
CA LEU A 181 2.73 21.31 15.73
C LEU A 181 3.19 22.44 16.65
N TRP A 182 2.35 23.44 16.83
CA TRP A 182 2.57 24.56 17.76
C TRP A 182 1.50 24.53 18.85
N ASP A 183 1.84 24.95 20.07
CA ASP A 183 0.85 25.22 21.11
C ASP A 183 0.05 26.52 20.82
N GLU A 184 -1.04 26.76 21.57
CA GLU A 184 -1.93 27.92 21.38
C GLU A 184 -1.23 29.28 21.47
N ASN A 185 -0.09 29.32 22.18
CA ASN A 185 0.74 30.50 22.41
C ASN A 185 1.94 30.61 21.44
N GLY A 186 2.13 29.62 20.55
CA GLY A 186 3.23 29.54 19.58
C GLY A 186 4.62 29.31 20.18
N GLN A 187 4.73 29.01 21.48
CA GLN A 187 6.00 28.95 22.20
C GLN A 187 6.62 27.55 22.19
N ASN A 188 5.79 26.50 22.24
CA ASN A 188 6.27 25.14 22.11
C ASN A 188 6.03 24.62 20.69
N LYS A 189 7.10 24.11 20.09
CA LYS A 189 7.12 23.49 18.76
C LYS A 189 7.43 22.02 18.93
N THR A 190 6.56 21.15 18.42
CA THR A 190 6.84 19.71 18.30
C THR A 190 7.02 19.38 16.85
N GLU A 191 8.16 18.79 16.51
CA GLU A 191 8.44 18.30 15.17
C GLU A 191 8.49 16.78 15.17
N LYS A 192 7.76 16.19 14.23
CA LYS A 192 7.69 14.75 14.02
C LYS A 192 8.00 14.50 12.56
N ASN A 193 8.95 13.61 12.30
CA ASN A 193 9.16 13.13 10.95
C ASN A 193 8.20 11.95 10.75
N ILE A 194 7.32 11.99 9.75
CA ILE A 194 6.29 10.97 9.54
C ILE A 194 6.46 10.39 8.14
N LYS A 195 6.52 9.07 8.00
CA LYS A 195 6.55 8.42 6.66
C LYS A 195 5.43 7.41 6.54
N ASN A 196 4.63 7.51 5.48
CA ASN A 196 3.45 6.68 5.24
C ASN A 196 2.48 6.58 6.45
N GLY A 197 2.31 7.66 7.21
CA GLY A 197 1.42 7.71 8.37
C GLY A 197 1.99 7.22 9.71
N ILE A 198 3.30 6.95 9.78
CA ILE A 198 3.96 6.45 11.01
C ILE A 198 5.05 7.44 11.47
N GLU A 199 5.02 7.80 12.76
CA GLU A 199 6.03 8.65 13.40
C GLU A 199 7.40 7.94 13.43
N MET A 200 8.39 8.60 12.86
CA MET A 200 9.79 8.20 12.87
C MET A 200 10.48 8.78 14.11
N PRO A 201 11.49 8.11 14.68
CA PRO A 201 12.32 8.68 15.74
C PRO A 201 12.92 10.03 15.31
N VAL A 202 12.79 11.06 16.15
CA VAL A 202 13.35 12.39 15.91
C VAL A 202 14.86 12.35 16.15
N VAL A 203 15.65 12.76 15.15
CA VAL A 203 17.10 12.95 15.29
C VAL A 203 17.31 14.39 15.77
N ASP A 204 17.92 14.55 16.94
CA ASP A 204 18.19 15.86 17.55
C ASP A 204 19.37 16.53 16.83
N GLU A 205 19.09 17.42 15.88
CA GLU A 205 20.09 18.29 15.25
C GLU A 205 20.47 19.42 16.21
N GLY A 206 21.41 19.19 17.12
CA GLY A 206 22.00 20.32 17.85
C GLY A 206 22.80 20.02 19.10
N LYS A 207 23.99 19.41 18.98
CA LYS A 207 25.13 19.70 19.88
C LYS A 207 26.46 19.57 19.14
N GLU A 208 26.83 20.61 18.39
CA GLU A 208 28.26 20.90 18.19
C GLU A 208 28.83 21.40 19.53
N ASN A 209 29.51 20.50 20.25
CA ASN A 209 30.89 20.70 20.72
C ASN A 209 31.26 19.70 21.82
N GLY A 210 32.35 18.95 21.58
CA GLY A 210 33.23 18.47 22.65
C GLY A 210 33.16 16.97 22.99
N ASN A 211 33.74 16.14 22.11
CA ASN A 211 34.56 14.97 22.43
C ASN A 211 34.05 13.97 23.51
N THR A 212 33.49 12.84 23.09
CA THR A 212 34.14 11.50 23.14
C THR A 212 33.10 10.42 22.85
N ASN A 213 33.57 9.36 22.20
CA ASN A 213 32.92 8.08 21.87
C ASN A 213 32.21 8.05 20.52
N ALA A 214 32.93 7.46 19.57
CA ALA A 214 32.48 7.07 18.25
C ALA A 214 31.30 6.10 18.34
N SER A 215 30.20 6.45 17.69
CA SER A 215 29.26 5.52 17.07
C SER A 215 28.74 6.20 15.81
N ALA A 216 28.86 5.52 14.69
CA ALA A 216 28.75 6.09 13.36
C ALA A 216 27.29 6.41 13.02
N SER A 217 26.89 7.67 13.22
CA SER A 217 25.60 8.17 12.75
C SER A 217 25.68 8.48 11.24
N THR A 218 25.53 7.45 10.41
CA THR A 218 25.26 7.63 8.97
C THR A 218 23.78 7.93 8.75
N ALA A 219 23.51 9.03 8.03
CA ALA A 219 22.19 9.49 7.62
C ALA A 219 21.31 8.35 7.04
N TYR A 220 20.14 8.12 7.64
CA TYR A 220 19.17 7.14 7.14
C TYR A 220 18.32 7.76 6.03
N SER A 221 18.79 7.60 4.79
CA SER A 221 17.94 7.68 3.60
C SER A 221 16.80 6.68 3.74
N SER A 222 15.57 7.18 3.67
CA SER A 222 14.35 6.37 3.71
C SER A 222 14.11 5.53 2.45
N ASP A 223 15.01 5.65 1.46
CA ASP A 223 15.15 4.74 0.33
C ASP A 223 16.40 3.87 0.52
N LEU A 224 16.20 2.55 0.44
CA LEU A 224 17.29 1.59 0.44
C LEU A 224 18.17 1.87 -0.77
N SER A 225 19.48 1.98 -0.55
CA SER A 225 20.48 2.09 -1.61
C SER A 225 20.38 0.89 -2.55
N VAL A 226 20.88 1.05 -3.79
CA VAL A 226 20.95 -0.03 -4.78
C VAL A 226 21.62 -1.28 -4.20
N LYS A 227 22.72 -1.10 -3.44
CA LYS A 227 23.42 -2.19 -2.74
C LYS A 227 22.49 -2.91 -1.75
N GLN A 228 21.80 -2.16 -0.89
CA GLN A 228 20.91 -2.73 0.11
C GLN A 228 19.72 -3.48 -0.51
N LYS A 229 19.16 -2.95 -1.60
CA LYS A 229 18.09 -3.62 -2.37
C LYS A 229 18.58 -4.95 -2.96
N LYS A 230 19.82 -5.02 -3.46
CA LYS A 230 20.43 -6.27 -3.93
C LYS A 230 20.64 -7.27 -2.79
N GLU A 231 21.15 -6.83 -1.65
CA GLU A 231 21.34 -7.70 -0.48
C GLU A 231 20.00 -8.27 0.02
N LEU A 232 18.96 -7.46 0.15
CA LEU A 232 17.62 -7.92 0.56
C LEU A 232 16.93 -8.79 -0.50
N THR A 233 17.32 -8.67 -1.76
CA THR A 233 16.94 -9.62 -2.82
C THR A 233 17.62 -10.99 -2.61
N VAL A 234 18.90 -10.98 -2.22
CA VAL A 234 19.65 -12.20 -1.85
C VAL A 234 19.06 -12.86 -0.62
N PHE A 235 18.65 -12.08 0.38
CA PHE A 235 17.96 -12.59 1.58
C PHE A 235 16.80 -13.50 1.22
N PHE A 236 15.85 -12.99 0.42
CA PHE A 236 14.70 -13.76 -0.04
C PHE A 236 15.11 -15.00 -0.84
N GLY A 237 16.06 -14.86 -1.77
CA GLY A 237 16.55 -15.97 -2.56
C GLY A 237 17.11 -17.11 -1.71
N ARG A 238 17.95 -16.78 -0.72
CA ARG A 238 18.56 -17.76 0.20
C ARG A 238 17.56 -18.33 1.19
N ALA A 239 16.65 -17.53 1.72
CA ALA A 239 15.53 -18.01 2.54
C ALA A 239 14.65 -19.01 1.77
N ALA A 240 14.51 -18.85 0.45
CA ALA A 240 13.84 -19.80 -0.44
C ALA A 240 14.72 -21.00 -0.88
N GLY A 241 15.89 -21.19 -0.25
CA GLY A 241 16.80 -22.31 -0.51
C GLY A 241 17.68 -22.16 -1.77
N LYS A 242 17.74 -20.96 -2.38
CA LYS A 242 18.57 -20.71 -3.57
C LYS A 242 19.97 -20.21 -3.19
N GLN A 243 20.98 -20.54 -3.99
CA GLN A 243 22.34 -20.03 -3.85
C GLN A 243 22.51 -18.62 -4.47
N ALA A 244 21.71 -17.64 -4.02
CA ALA A 244 21.75 -16.28 -4.56
C ALA A 244 23.01 -15.51 -4.12
N LYS A 245 23.62 -14.73 -5.02
CA LYS A 245 24.74 -13.82 -4.74
C LYS A 245 24.40 -12.39 -5.13
N VAL A 246 25.02 -11.41 -4.48
CA VAL A 246 24.74 -9.98 -4.69
C VAL A 246 25.15 -9.56 -6.10
N GLU A 247 26.24 -10.13 -6.62
CA GLU A 247 26.76 -9.85 -7.96
C GLU A 247 25.79 -10.27 -9.07
N ASP A 248 24.99 -11.32 -8.83
CA ASP A 248 24.05 -11.87 -9.81
C ASP A 248 22.77 -11.01 -9.95
N ILE A 249 22.55 -10.07 -9.03
CA ILE A 249 21.37 -9.19 -9.05
C ILE A 249 21.64 -7.99 -9.96
N VAL A 250 21.32 -8.17 -11.24
CA VAL A 250 21.45 -7.11 -12.27
C VAL A 250 20.25 -6.17 -12.25
N ASN A 251 19.03 -6.71 -12.15
CA ASN A 251 17.81 -5.93 -12.09
C ASN A 251 17.44 -5.64 -10.63
N VAL A 252 17.47 -4.36 -10.24
CA VAL A 252 17.21 -3.94 -8.85
C VAL A 252 15.76 -3.56 -8.70
N MET A 253 15.05 -4.31 -7.86
CA MET A 253 13.62 -4.12 -7.65
C MET A 253 13.31 -2.80 -6.94
N PRO A 254 12.15 -2.18 -7.22
CA PRO A 254 11.71 -0.98 -6.52
C PRO A 254 11.45 -1.28 -5.04
N GLN A 255 11.47 -0.22 -4.21
CA GLN A 255 11.40 -0.30 -2.75
C GLN A 255 10.24 -1.15 -2.23
N ASN A 256 9.03 -0.96 -2.76
CA ASN A 256 7.83 -1.72 -2.39
C ASN A 256 8.00 -3.23 -2.62
N LYS A 257 8.65 -3.61 -3.73
CA LYS A 257 8.95 -5.01 -4.03
C LYS A 257 10.00 -5.59 -3.10
N ILE A 258 10.99 -4.80 -2.69
CA ILE A 258 11.96 -5.23 -1.67
C ILE A 258 11.26 -5.50 -0.33
N GLN A 259 10.29 -4.67 0.07
CA GLN A 259 9.51 -4.92 1.30
C GLN A 259 8.71 -6.23 1.21
N GLU A 260 8.02 -6.50 0.09
CA GLU A 260 7.31 -7.77 -0.13
C GLU A 260 8.27 -8.98 -0.06
N MET A 261 9.47 -8.86 -0.64
CA MET A 261 10.48 -9.91 -0.63
C MET A 261 11.04 -10.16 0.77
N VAL A 262 11.28 -9.10 1.55
CA VAL A 262 11.74 -9.20 2.93
C VAL A 262 10.67 -9.81 3.83
N GLN A 263 9.41 -9.42 3.67
CA GLN A 263 8.28 -10.07 4.34
C GLN A 263 8.25 -11.57 4.03
N SER A 264 8.37 -11.93 2.75
CA SER A 264 8.36 -13.32 2.31
C SER A 264 9.56 -14.09 2.88
N GLY A 265 10.74 -13.48 2.92
CA GLY A 265 11.94 -14.05 3.52
C GLY A 265 11.81 -14.28 5.02
N LEU A 266 11.18 -13.35 5.76
CA LEU A 266 10.85 -13.53 7.18
C LEU A 266 9.89 -14.72 7.38
N ASN A 267 8.86 -14.83 6.55
CA ASN A 267 7.91 -15.94 6.62
C ASN A 267 8.55 -17.30 6.31
N LEU A 268 9.47 -17.35 5.34
CA LEU A 268 10.25 -18.54 5.03
C LEU A 268 11.23 -18.93 6.15
N ASN A 269 11.65 -17.96 6.98
CA ASN A 269 12.42 -18.19 8.19
C ASN A 269 11.54 -18.58 9.41
N GLY A 270 10.24 -18.81 9.21
CA GLY A 270 9.32 -19.28 10.26
C GLY A 270 8.64 -18.18 11.08
N PHE A 271 8.84 -16.91 10.72
CA PHE A 271 8.16 -15.79 11.39
C PHE A 271 6.78 -15.52 10.78
N LEU A 272 5.90 -14.89 11.54
CA LEU A 272 4.57 -14.51 11.07
C LEU A 272 4.57 -13.01 10.77
N CYS A 273 5.03 -12.62 9.58
CA CYS A 273 5.10 -11.24 9.12
C CYS A 273 4.02 -10.95 8.06
N ALA A 274 3.05 -10.10 8.41
CA ALA A 274 1.93 -9.72 7.55
C ALA A 274 2.18 -8.44 6.75
N LYS A 275 2.93 -7.49 7.30
CA LYS A 275 3.28 -6.23 6.63
C LYS A 275 4.54 -5.61 7.23
N ILE A 276 5.53 -5.32 6.39
CA ILE A 276 6.73 -4.58 6.79
C ILE A 276 6.35 -3.17 7.23
N VAL A 277 6.84 -2.78 8.40
CA VAL A 277 6.76 -1.42 8.94
C VAL A 277 7.97 -0.62 8.47
N HIS A 278 9.18 -1.12 8.72
CA HIS A 278 10.42 -0.49 8.26
C HIS A 278 11.54 -1.52 8.09
N ILE A 279 12.58 -1.11 7.35
CA ILE A 279 13.84 -1.85 7.17
C ILE A 279 14.97 -0.85 7.42
N LEU A 280 15.78 -1.11 8.45
CA LEU A 280 16.89 -0.27 8.86
C LEU A 280 18.20 -1.04 8.66
N PRO A 281 19.12 -0.58 7.78
CA PRO A 281 20.45 -1.17 7.70
C PRO A 281 21.20 -0.97 9.01
N LEU A 282 21.88 -1.99 9.51
CA LEU A 282 22.72 -1.89 10.71
C LEU A 282 24.17 -1.57 10.35
N GLU A 283 24.99 -1.18 11.34
CA GLU A 283 26.43 -0.92 11.12
C GLU A 283 27.18 -2.16 10.58
N LEU A 284 26.63 -3.35 10.77
CA LEU A 284 27.16 -4.60 10.23
C LEU A 284 26.70 -4.81 8.78
N SER A 285 27.66 -4.98 7.87
CA SER A 285 27.39 -5.20 6.44
C SER A 285 26.42 -6.37 6.21
N GLY A 286 25.38 -6.14 5.40
CA GLY A 286 24.37 -7.14 5.08
C GLY A 286 23.39 -7.48 6.23
N LYS A 287 23.42 -6.71 7.33
CA LYS A 287 22.50 -6.88 8.46
C LYS A 287 21.48 -5.75 8.48
N TYR A 288 20.23 -6.11 8.81
CA TYR A 288 19.11 -5.20 8.83
C TYR A 288 18.24 -5.46 10.05
N GLU A 289 17.77 -4.41 10.70
CA GLU A 289 16.64 -4.47 11.60
C GLU A 289 15.35 -4.29 10.79
N VAL A 290 14.40 -5.19 10.96
CA VAL A 290 13.15 -5.20 10.21
C VAL A 290 11.98 -5.28 11.17
N ALA A 291 11.15 -4.25 11.19
CA ALA A 291 9.90 -4.27 11.93
C ALA A 291 8.74 -4.72 11.03
N CYS A 292 7.85 -5.53 11.57
CA CYS A 292 6.70 -6.06 10.87
C CYS A 292 5.48 -6.26 11.78
N ILE A 293 4.28 -6.09 11.23
CA ILE A 293 3.01 -6.42 11.89
C ILE A 293 2.77 -7.93 11.78
N ALA A 294 2.47 -8.60 12.89
CA ALA A 294 2.25 -10.06 12.90
C ALA A 294 0.84 -10.50 12.48
N TYR A 295 0.69 -11.72 11.96
CA TYR A 295 -0.63 -12.33 11.70
C TYR A 295 -1.34 -12.68 13.03
N GLY A 296 -2.63 -12.34 13.19
CA GLY A 296 -3.46 -12.89 14.29
C GLY A 296 -4.20 -11.94 15.24
N GLY A 297 -4.48 -10.68 14.88
CA GLY A 297 -5.55 -9.93 15.56
C GLY A 297 -5.16 -8.76 16.46
N GLY A 298 -4.16 -7.96 16.08
CA GLY A 298 -4.06 -6.57 16.55
C GLY A 298 -2.62 -6.10 16.74
N GLU A 299 -2.25 -5.05 16.00
CA GLU A 299 -1.22 -4.01 16.26
C GLU A 299 0.19 -4.38 16.78
N ALA A 300 0.49 -5.63 17.10
CA ALA A 300 1.77 -6.05 17.64
C ALA A 300 2.84 -6.02 16.55
N GLN A 301 3.61 -4.94 16.55
CA GLN A 301 4.84 -4.81 15.80
C GLN A 301 5.91 -5.69 16.44
N LYS A 302 6.49 -6.60 15.64
CA LYS A 302 7.66 -7.39 16.00
C LYS A 302 8.87 -6.92 15.21
N THR A 303 10.03 -6.96 15.85
CA THR A 303 11.31 -6.61 15.23
C THR A 303 12.14 -7.86 15.04
N TYR A 304 12.81 -7.95 13.90
CA TYR A 304 13.68 -9.06 13.51
C TYR A 304 15.03 -8.54 13.03
N ILE A 305 16.08 -9.30 13.29
CA ILE A 305 17.39 -9.10 12.67
C ILE A 305 17.47 -9.99 11.44
N VAL A 306 17.63 -9.37 10.28
CA VAL A 306 17.80 -10.04 8.99
C VAL A 306 19.28 -10.07 8.63
N ASP A 307 19.81 -11.29 8.45
CA ASP A 307 21.10 -11.54 7.82
C ASP A 307 20.90 -11.80 6.34
N ALA A 308 20.94 -10.71 5.56
CA ALA A 308 20.58 -10.77 4.16
C ALA A 308 21.55 -11.63 3.34
N LEU A 309 22.83 -11.63 3.73
CA LEU A 309 23.85 -12.41 3.05
C LEU A 309 23.74 -13.89 3.40
N ASN A 310 23.28 -14.28 4.59
CA ASN A 310 23.09 -15.70 4.91
C ASN A 310 21.66 -16.22 4.64
N GLY A 311 20.71 -15.33 4.33
CA GLY A 311 19.31 -15.74 4.07
C GLY A 311 18.52 -16.04 5.33
N THR A 312 19.06 -15.70 6.50
CA THR A 312 18.50 -16.06 7.81
C THR A 312 17.93 -14.84 8.52
N ALA A 313 16.93 -15.07 9.37
CA ALA A 313 16.42 -14.04 10.28
C ALA A 313 16.24 -14.60 11.69
N PHE A 314 16.33 -13.75 12.71
CA PHE A 314 16.11 -14.11 14.11
C PHE A 314 15.46 -12.96 14.88
N GLU A 315 14.75 -13.28 15.96
CA GLU A 315 14.32 -12.27 16.93
C GLU A 315 15.57 -11.82 17.74
N PRO A 316 15.79 -10.51 17.96
CA PRO A 316 16.96 -9.98 18.66
C PRO A 316 17.09 -10.43 20.11
#